data_AF-A0A6P8RR08-F1
#
_entry.id   AF-A0A6P8RR08-F1
#
_cell.length_a   1.000
_cell.length_b   1.000
_cell.length_c   1.000
_cell.angle_alpha   90.00
_cell.angle_beta   90.00
_cell.angle_gamma   90.00
#
_symmetry.space_group_name_H-M   'P 1'
#
loop_
_entity.id
_entity.type
_entity.pdbx_description
1 polymer ?
#
loop_
_entity_poly.entity_id
_entity_poly.type
_entity_poly.pdbx_seq_one_letter_code
_entity_poly.pdbx_strand_id
1 'polypeptide(L)'
;MSLTLLSEPSAVVEALEHLERIGEHFEKDELGYDREIMCHLTATGDAIKDLEAIRRYTREKLEMVTIENCKLRFKLAQLPGKISEEIEASILAARKSNAVQINQLQAELKHTREEMECLQKEEHDLQTQNAFLGHQAKKLWEENEQAVDRLNQRMAMKAQESINLNEIYNKVQDIKEKTSIIMENTKYQKEELAEEKRQFKEEIENLNEENGKLEMNIEIQSKQNLEKQEYINELTAMYSDIESKVNSEEKRVFQTMDKLEQLRATYTELIDLLNDQKETHELLTAKKQDLEFQLVVLEENFNNLKMIQEEKITEITDELTEVENINKNLTNKNTSLNEIYQSVRDEEEKKVEVKLNATTQLEEIITNINKNYELLLKLEEELEELEKELERIKTINLVKIASYERELEEQRGNLDKEKTKRILLQNKRGDLERQSGFWKMAEKRITHEMNGKIEAARRKYNELKNGEKNTVELKEQREAVLEQMQKQSDDFMALEKDIYEANRKLELAQVENSRLKLCNLQLRENISEEFMEAKRHMTAITIIQKKMKTLSESFLQGWKRDHTIHKNFSENDHETLDAMKELIRKIQEREETIGDFSGKMQEQCNKMSSVLESKTKINLGSETSDKTQ
;
A
#
# COMPACT_ATOMS: atom_id res chain seq x y z
N MET A 1 -40.82 -86.89 -106.43
CA MET A 1 -40.56 -87.50 -107.76
C MET A 1 -41.42 -88.73 -107.84
N SER A 2 -42.20 -88.88 -108.92
CA SER A 2 -43.15 -89.99 -109.07
C SER A 2 -42.50 -91.11 -109.86
N LEU A 3 -42.32 -92.28 -109.26
CA LEU A 3 -41.92 -93.50 -109.97
C LEU A 3 -43.18 -94.33 -110.21
N THR A 4 -43.51 -94.49 -111.48
CA THR A 4 -44.69 -95.22 -111.96
C THR A 4 -44.61 -96.69 -111.57
N LEU A 5 -45.65 -97.21 -110.92
CA LEU A 5 -45.80 -98.65 -110.72
C LEU A 5 -46.08 -99.31 -112.08
N LEU A 6 -45.08 -100.00 -112.63
CA LEU A 6 -45.35 -101.01 -113.66
C LEU A 6 -46.20 -102.13 -113.03
N SER A 7 -47.38 -102.32 -113.60
CA SER A 7 -48.40 -103.25 -113.13
C SER A 7 -48.46 -104.46 -114.07
N GLU A 8 -47.60 -105.44 -113.80
CA GLU A 8 -47.68 -106.76 -114.44
C GLU A 8 -47.95 -107.87 -113.41
N PRO A 9 -49.24 -108.15 -113.14
CA PRO A 9 -49.69 -109.46 -112.65
C PRO A 9 -49.73 -110.50 -113.79
N SER A 10 -49.96 -110.04 -115.03
CA SER A 10 -50.27 -110.85 -116.22
C SER A 10 -49.35 -112.05 -116.37
N ALA A 11 -48.04 -111.85 -116.55
CA ALA A 11 -47.11 -112.93 -116.86
C ALA A 11 -47.04 -114.06 -115.80
N VAL A 12 -47.32 -113.78 -114.52
CA VAL A 12 -47.30 -114.80 -113.45
C VAL A 12 -48.64 -115.54 -113.37
N VAL A 13 -49.76 -114.84 -113.59
CA VAL A 13 -51.09 -115.47 -113.68
C VAL A 13 -51.18 -116.32 -114.95
N GLU A 14 -50.74 -115.79 -116.09
CA GLU A 14 -50.65 -116.52 -117.36
C GLU A 14 -49.76 -117.76 -117.24
N ALA A 15 -48.60 -117.67 -116.57
CA ALA A 15 -47.73 -118.84 -116.34
C ALA A 15 -48.41 -119.93 -115.50
N LEU A 16 -49.18 -119.55 -114.48
CA LEU A 16 -49.95 -120.50 -113.67
C LEU A 16 -51.10 -121.12 -114.48
N GLU A 17 -51.89 -120.31 -115.20
CA GLU A 17 -52.95 -120.83 -116.09
C GLU A 17 -52.39 -121.75 -117.19
N HIS A 18 -51.20 -121.47 -117.71
CA HIS A 18 -50.55 -122.32 -118.70
C HIS A 18 -50.08 -123.66 -118.10
N LEU A 19 -49.56 -123.68 -116.88
CA LEU A 19 -49.23 -124.92 -116.16
C LEU A 19 -50.50 -125.73 -115.83
N GLU A 20 -51.57 -125.06 -115.44
CA GLU A 20 -52.88 -125.67 -115.11
C GLU A 20 -53.54 -126.26 -116.36
N ARG A 21 -53.58 -125.52 -117.48
CA ARG A 21 -54.04 -126.01 -118.80
C ARG A 21 -53.18 -127.16 -119.37
N ILE A 22 -51.89 -127.23 -119.04
CA ILE A 22 -51.03 -128.37 -119.38
C ILE A 22 -51.40 -129.59 -118.53
N GLY A 23 -51.66 -129.40 -117.22
CA GLY A 23 -52.15 -130.46 -116.33
C GLY A 23 -53.49 -131.05 -116.80
N GLU A 24 -54.47 -130.21 -117.15
CA GLU A 24 -55.77 -130.66 -117.68
C GLU A 24 -55.69 -131.45 -118.99
N HIS A 25 -54.61 -131.27 -119.77
CA HIS A 25 -54.35 -132.01 -121.00
C HIS A 25 -53.79 -133.41 -120.71
N PHE A 26 -52.88 -133.54 -119.75
CA PHE A 26 -52.33 -134.84 -119.33
C PHE A 26 -53.34 -135.74 -118.60
N GLU A 27 -54.48 -135.21 -118.16
CA GLU A 27 -55.52 -135.97 -117.46
C GLU A 27 -56.54 -136.66 -118.40
N LYS A 28 -56.44 -136.49 -119.74
CA LYS A 28 -57.49 -136.89 -120.70
C LYS A 28 -57.08 -137.86 -121.82
N ASP A 29 -55.79 -138.11 -122.05
CA ASP A 29 -55.34 -139.06 -123.09
C ASP A 29 -55.12 -140.48 -122.49
N GLU A 30 -55.70 -141.50 -123.12
CA GLU A 30 -55.60 -142.93 -122.69
C GLU A 30 -54.24 -143.59 -123.01
N LEU A 31 -53.13 -142.86 -122.85
CA LEU A 31 -51.77 -143.36 -123.03
C LEU A 31 -50.99 -143.20 -121.72
N GLY A 32 -50.57 -144.34 -121.14
CA GLY A 32 -49.96 -144.37 -119.81
C GLY A 32 -48.60 -143.67 -119.75
N TYR A 33 -48.54 -142.56 -119.01
CA TYR A 33 -47.32 -141.82 -118.67
C TYR A 33 -47.27 -141.48 -117.17
N ASP A 34 -46.08 -141.17 -116.66
CA ASP A 34 -45.80 -141.23 -115.23
C ASP A 34 -46.45 -140.14 -114.37
N ARG A 35 -46.97 -140.58 -113.22
CA ARG A 35 -47.55 -139.76 -112.14
C ARG A 35 -46.58 -138.69 -111.59
N GLU A 36 -45.29 -138.91 -111.81
CA GLU A 36 -44.19 -138.01 -111.42
C GLU A 36 -44.23 -136.67 -112.18
N ILE A 37 -44.62 -136.67 -113.46
CA ILE A 37 -44.70 -135.45 -114.28
C ILE A 37 -45.76 -134.48 -113.74
N MET A 38 -46.96 -135.00 -113.42
CA MET A 38 -48.03 -134.20 -112.80
C MET A 38 -47.64 -133.70 -111.40
N CYS A 39 -46.88 -134.50 -110.64
CA CYS A 39 -46.33 -134.09 -109.35
C CYS A 39 -45.37 -132.90 -109.51
N HIS A 40 -44.47 -132.94 -110.50
CA HIS A 40 -43.56 -131.85 -110.82
C HIS A 40 -44.25 -130.59 -111.35
N LEU A 41 -45.29 -130.71 -112.19
CA LEU A 41 -46.08 -129.56 -112.66
C LEU A 41 -46.76 -128.83 -111.50
N THR A 42 -47.45 -129.56 -110.62
CA THR A 42 -48.11 -128.97 -109.43
C THR A 42 -47.09 -128.35 -108.47
N ALA A 43 -45.98 -129.04 -108.19
CA ALA A 43 -44.90 -128.49 -107.36
C ALA A 43 -44.25 -127.23 -107.97
N THR A 44 -44.16 -127.13 -109.30
CA THR A 44 -43.69 -125.92 -109.99
C THR A 44 -44.70 -124.78 -109.84
N GLY A 45 -46.00 -125.06 -109.98
CA GLY A 45 -47.07 -124.09 -109.75
C GLY A 45 -47.09 -123.56 -108.31
N ASP A 46 -46.93 -124.41 -107.31
CA ASP A 46 -46.88 -123.99 -105.90
C ASP A 46 -45.59 -123.22 -105.57
N ALA A 47 -44.43 -123.60 -106.12
CA ALA A 47 -43.20 -122.82 -106.00
C ALA A 47 -43.32 -121.40 -106.62
N ILE A 48 -44.10 -121.25 -107.70
CA ILE A 48 -44.41 -119.94 -108.30
C ILE A 48 -45.34 -119.12 -107.38
N LYS A 49 -46.34 -119.74 -106.73
CA LYS A 49 -47.21 -119.08 -105.74
C LYS A 49 -46.39 -118.58 -104.54
N ASP A 50 -45.49 -119.39 -104.01
CA ASP A 50 -44.60 -119.00 -102.89
C ASP A 50 -43.63 -117.88 -103.28
N LEU A 51 -43.03 -117.93 -104.47
CA LEU A 51 -42.20 -116.84 -105.01
C LEU A 51 -42.98 -115.53 -105.14
N GLU A 52 -44.22 -115.58 -105.60
CA GLU A 52 -45.09 -114.40 -105.71
C GLU A 52 -45.53 -113.87 -104.33
N ALA A 53 -45.80 -114.74 -103.36
CA ALA A 53 -46.08 -114.35 -101.98
C ALA A 53 -44.87 -113.64 -101.33
N ILE A 54 -43.66 -114.18 -101.52
CA ILE A 54 -42.40 -113.56 -101.08
C ILE A 54 -42.21 -112.21 -101.79
N ARG A 55 -42.44 -112.12 -103.12
CA ARG A 55 -42.35 -110.86 -103.88
C ARG A 55 -43.27 -109.78 -103.32
N ARG A 56 -44.53 -110.12 -102.98
CA ARG A 56 -45.50 -109.18 -102.37
C ARG A 56 -45.05 -108.72 -101.00
N TYR A 57 -44.72 -109.64 -100.09
CA TYR A 57 -44.25 -109.30 -98.75
C TYR A 57 -42.97 -108.43 -98.77
N THR A 58 -42.02 -108.73 -99.65
CA THR A 58 -40.83 -107.90 -99.85
C THR A 58 -41.18 -106.51 -100.38
N ARG A 59 -42.15 -106.40 -101.30
CA ARG A 59 -42.63 -105.10 -101.81
C ARG A 59 -43.29 -104.26 -100.73
N GLU A 60 -44.18 -104.84 -99.92
CA GLU A 60 -44.84 -104.16 -98.79
C GLU A 60 -43.81 -103.68 -97.76
N LYS A 61 -42.80 -104.50 -97.45
CA LYS A 61 -41.68 -104.10 -96.59
C LYS A 61 -40.85 -102.94 -97.17
N LEU A 62 -40.56 -102.98 -98.48
CA LEU A 62 -39.85 -101.89 -99.16
C LEU A 62 -40.67 -100.59 -99.18
N GLU A 63 -42.00 -100.67 -99.37
CA GLU A 63 -42.89 -99.51 -99.33
C GLU A 63 -42.97 -98.91 -97.92
N MET A 64 -43.15 -99.75 -96.89
CA MET A 64 -43.09 -99.34 -95.48
C MET A 64 -41.77 -98.62 -95.15
N VAL A 65 -40.63 -99.21 -95.48
CA VAL A 65 -39.30 -98.62 -95.28
C VAL A 65 -39.14 -97.33 -96.10
N THR A 66 -39.69 -97.25 -97.31
CA THR A 66 -39.65 -96.03 -98.15
C THR A 66 -40.45 -94.90 -97.52
N ILE A 67 -41.65 -95.18 -96.99
CA ILE A 67 -42.49 -94.20 -96.28
C ILE A 67 -41.77 -93.70 -95.01
N GLU A 68 -41.13 -94.59 -94.24
CA GLU A 68 -40.36 -94.19 -93.06
C GLU A 68 -39.11 -93.39 -93.43
N ASN A 69 -38.39 -93.78 -94.49
CA ASN A 69 -37.24 -93.03 -94.99
C ASN A 69 -37.66 -91.62 -95.46
N CYS A 70 -38.82 -91.48 -96.12
CA CYS A 70 -39.40 -90.19 -96.48
C CYS A 70 -39.78 -89.35 -95.24
N LYS A 71 -40.40 -89.95 -94.21
CA LYS A 71 -40.70 -89.26 -92.93
C LYS A 71 -39.40 -88.78 -92.23
N LEU A 72 -38.34 -89.59 -92.26
CA LEU A 72 -37.04 -89.23 -91.69
C LEU A 72 -36.35 -88.12 -92.51
N ARG A 73 -36.34 -88.21 -93.84
CA ARG A 73 -35.82 -87.13 -94.72
C ARG A 73 -36.56 -85.82 -94.51
N PHE A 74 -37.89 -85.84 -94.35
CA PHE A 74 -38.69 -84.65 -94.07
C PHE A 74 -38.31 -84.01 -92.71
N LYS A 75 -38.17 -84.83 -91.66
CA LYS A 75 -37.68 -84.35 -90.34
C LYS A 75 -36.26 -83.78 -90.43
N LEU A 76 -35.35 -84.46 -91.13
CA LEU A 76 -33.97 -84.00 -91.34
C LEU A 76 -33.89 -82.70 -92.16
N ALA A 77 -34.76 -82.52 -93.16
CA ALA A 77 -34.83 -81.27 -93.93
C ALA A 77 -35.35 -80.08 -93.11
N GLN A 78 -36.21 -80.31 -92.12
CA GLN A 78 -36.70 -79.26 -91.21
C GLN A 78 -35.73 -78.96 -90.05
N LEU A 79 -34.83 -79.87 -89.70
CA LEU A 79 -34.01 -79.76 -88.49
C LEU A 79 -33.06 -78.53 -88.51
N PRO A 80 -32.35 -78.20 -89.62
CA PRO A 80 -31.49 -77.03 -89.68
C PRO A 80 -32.22 -75.71 -89.43
N GLY A 81 -33.44 -75.56 -89.97
CA GLY A 81 -34.25 -74.35 -89.76
C GLY A 81 -34.58 -74.13 -88.28
N LYS A 82 -35.04 -75.18 -87.59
CA LYS A 82 -35.37 -75.12 -86.15
C LYS A 82 -34.14 -74.85 -85.28
N ILE A 83 -32.99 -75.44 -85.64
CA ILE A 83 -31.71 -75.16 -84.96
C ILE A 83 -31.30 -73.69 -85.16
N SER A 84 -31.45 -73.13 -86.37
CA SER A 84 -31.20 -71.70 -86.61
C SER A 84 -32.14 -70.81 -85.82
N GLU A 85 -33.45 -71.09 -85.81
CA GLU A 85 -34.45 -70.36 -85.02
C GLU A 85 -34.12 -70.38 -83.51
N GLU A 86 -33.73 -71.53 -82.95
CA GLU A 86 -33.37 -71.70 -81.55
C GLU A 86 -32.04 -70.98 -81.19
N ILE A 87 -31.05 -71.02 -82.08
CA ILE A 87 -29.79 -70.27 -81.93
C ILE A 87 -30.03 -68.77 -82.02
N GLU A 88 -30.83 -68.29 -82.97
CA GLU A 88 -31.18 -66.86 -83.10
C GLU A 88 -31.96 -66.36 -81.88
N ALA A 89 -32.95 -67.13 -81.40
CA ALA A 89 -33.69 -66.81 -80.18
C ALA A 89 -32.75 -66.74 -78.95
N SER A 90 -31.81 -67.68 -78.83
CA SER A 90 -30.80 -67.70 -77.76
C SER A 90 -29.84 -66.51 -77.82
N ILE A 91 -29.36 -66.15 -79.02
CA ILE A 91 -28.50 -64.98 -79.24
C ILE A 91 -29.26 -63.68 -78.94
N LEU A 92 -30.53 -63.58 -79.31
CA LEU A 92 -31.38 -62.42 -79.01
C LEU A 92 -31.67 -62.30 -77.51
N ALA A 93 -31.90 -63.42 -76.81
CA ALA A 93 -32.05 -63.44 -75.36
C ALA A 93 -30.76 -62.99 -74.65
N ALA A 94 -29.61 -63.53 -75.05
CA ALA A 94 -28.31 -63.12 -74.51
C ALA A 94 -28.00 -61.64 -74.78
N ARG A 95 -28.26 -61.13 -76.00
CA ARG A 95 -28.10 -59.71 -76.33
C ARG A 95 -29.00 -58.81 -75.49
N LYS A 96 -30.27 -59.19 -75.26
CA LYS A 96 -31.19 -58.46 -74.38
C LYS A 96 -30.72 -58.46 -72.93
N SER A 97 -30.28 -59.61 -72.40
CA SER A 97 -29.72 -59.72 -71.05
C SER A 97 -28.49 -58.84 -70.86
N ASN A 98 -27.53 -58.90 -71.77
CA ASN A 98 -26.32 -58.08 -71.73
C ASN A 98 -26.64 -56.58 -71.85
N ALA A 99 -27.62 -56.18 -72.67
CA ALA A 99 -28.05 -54.79 -72.77
C ALA A 99 -28.67 -54.28 -71.45
N VAL A 100 -29.47 -55.10 -70.76
CA VAL A 100 -30.01 -54.77 -69.43
C VAL A 100 -28.88 -54.63 -68.40
N GLN A 101 -27.93 -55.58 -68.37
CA GLN A 101 -26.78 -55.52 -67.46
C GLN A 101 -25.89 -54.29 -67.71
N ILE A 102 -25.60 -53.95 -68.97
CA ILE A 102 -24.83 -52.76 -69.33
C ILE A 102 -25.56 -51.49 -68.88
N ASN A 103 -26.87 -51.39 -69.12
CA ASN A 103 -27.65 -50.23 -68.70
C ASN A 103 -27.73 -50.11 -67.16
N GLN A 104 -27.83 -51.24 -66.44
CA GLN A 104 -27.80 -51.26 -64.98
C GLN A 104 -26.44 -50.78 -64.45
N LEU A 105 -25.33 -51.33 -64.95
CA LEU A 105 -23.98 -50.91 -64.55
C LEU A 105 -23.72 -49.43 -64.89
N GLN A 106 -24.25 -48.92 -66.00
CA GLN A 106 -24.19 -47.49 -66.35
C GLN A 106 -25.00 -46.62 -65.38
N ALA A 107 -26.15 -47.08 -64.90
CA ALA A 107 -26.95 -46.38 -63.88
C ALA A 107 -26.23 -46.37 -62.51
N GLU A 108 -25.66 -47.50 -62.11
CA GLU A 108 -24.87 -47.63 -60.87
C GLU A 108 -23.60 -46.76 -60.91
N LEU A 109 -22.89 -46.72 -62.05
CA LEU A 109 -21.73 -45.83 -62.28
C LEU A 109 -22.10 -44.35 -62.36
N LYS A 110 -23.34 -44.01 -62.75
CA LYS A 110 -23.85 -42.64 -62.72
C LYS A 110 -24.19 -42.22 -61.28
N HIS A 111 -24.93 -43.07 -60.56
CA HIS A 111 -25.32 -42.83 -59.17
C HIS A 111 -24.11 -42.67 -58.25
N THR A 112 -23.12 -43.57 -58.33
CA THR A 112 -21.89 -43.48 -57.53
C THR A 112 -21.03 -42.27 -57.88
N ARG A 113 -21.09 -41.75 -59.13
CA ARG A 113 -20.47 -40.47 -59.47
C ARG A 113 -21.19 -39.30 -58.80
N GLU A 114 -22.52 -39.27 -58.87
CA GLU A 114 -23.33 -38.21 -58.25
C GLU A 114 -23.15 -38.18 -56.72
N GLU A 115 -22.97 -39.34 -56.08
CA GLU A 115 -22.57 -39.43 -54.68
C GLU A 115 -21.14 -38.90 -54.42
N MET A 116 -20.15 -39.27 -55.24
CA MET A 116 -18.78 -38.75 -55.12
C MET A 116 -18.71 -37.22 -55.30
N GLU A 117 -19.44 -36.66 -56.27
CA GLU A 117 -19.51 -35.21 -56.49
C GLU A 117 -20.20 -34.48 -55.31
N CYS A 118 -21.21 -35.11 -54.69
CA CYS A 118 -21.85 -34.60 -53.48
C CYS A 118 -20.87 -34.60 -52.28
N LEU A 119 -20.19 -35.72 -52.04
CA LEU A 119 -19.23 -35.88 -50.94
C LEU A 119 -18.00 -34.97 -51.09
N GLN A 120 -17.50 -34.76 -52.32
CA GLN A 120 -16.41 -33.80 -52.58
C GLN A 120 -16.82 -32.36 -52.27
N LYS A 121 -18.08 -32.00 -52.51
CA LYS A 121 -18.60 -30.69 -52.13
C LYS A 121 -18.73 -30.56 -50.62
N GLU A 122 -19.27 -31.57 -49.94
CA GLU A 122 -19.35 -31.59 -48.47
C GLU A 122 -17.96 -31.50 -47.83
N GLU A 123 -16.96 -32.22 -48.36
CA GLU A 123 -15.57 -32.11 -47.93
C GLU A 123 -15.04 -30.67 -48.09
N HIS A 124 -15.29 -30.02 -49.22
CA HIS A 124 -14.85 -28.64 -49.47
C HIS A 124 -15.53 -27.61 -48.54
N ASP A 125 -16.83 -27.77 -48.30
CA ASP A 125 -17.59 -26.92 -47.37
C ASP A 125 -17.08 -27.11 -45.92
N LEU A 126 -16.77 -28.36 -45.51
CA LEU A 126 -16.18 -28.67 -44.20
C LEU A 126 -14.73 -28.18 -44.06
N GLN A 127 -13.89 -28.30 -45.10
CA GLN A 127 -12.53 -27.73 -45.12
C GLN A 127 -12.59 -26.21 -44.93
N THR A 128 -13.51 -25.54 -45.62
CA THR A 128 -13.72 -24.08 -45.54
C THR A 128 -14.19 -23.65 -44.14
N GLN A 129 -15.13 -24.38 -43.54
CA GLN A 129 -15.57 -24.12 -42.16
C GLN A 129 -14.44 -24.35 -41.14
N ASN A 130 -13.67 -25.43 -41.28
CA ASN A 130 -12.53 -25.71 -40.39
C ASN A 130 -11.44 -24.63 -40.48
N ALA A 131 -11.15 -24.10 -41.69
CA ALA A 131 -10.24 -22.98 -41.86
C ALA A 131 -10.76 -21.71 -41.16
N PHE A 132 -12.04 -21.37 -41.33
CA PHE A 132 -12.66 -20.23 -40.65
C PHE A 132 -12.62 -20.36 -39.12
N LEU A 133 -13.01 -21.52 -38.59
CA LEU A 133 -12.97 -21.82 -37.15
C LEU A 133 -11.55 -21.80 -36.59
N GLY A 134 -10.56 -22.28 -37.36
CA GLY A 134 -9.14 -22.19 -37.01
C GLY A 134 -8.65 -20.74 -36.89
N HIS A 135 -9.03 -19.87 -37.83
CA HIS A 135 -8.74 -18.43 -37.75
C HIS A 135 -9.44 -17.76 -36.56
N GLN A 136 -10.71 -18.10 -36.31
CA GLN A 136 -11.47 -17.57 -35.17
C GLN A 136 -10.86 -18.01 -33.82
N ALA A 137 -10.50 -19.29 -33.70
CA ALA A 137 -9.83 -19.83 -32.51
C ALA A 137 -8.47 -19.17 -32.26
N LYS A 138 -7.66 -18.95 -33.32
CA LYS A 138 -6.37 -18.24 -33.20
C LYS A 138 -6.57 -16.80 -32.73
N LYS A 139 -7.54 -16.06 -33.28
CA LYS A 139 -7.85 -14.69 -32.86
C LYS A 139 -8.32 -14.62 -31.40
N LEU A 140 -9.20 -15.53 -30.97
CA LEU A 140 -9.64 -15.62 -29.57
C LEU A 140 -8.48 -15.99 -28.62
N TRP A 141 -7.53 -16.80 -29.08
CA TRP A 141 -6.33 -17.15 -28.32
C TRP A 141 -5.40 -15.94 -28.15
N GLU A 142 -5.14 -15.18 -29.23
CA GLU A 142 -4.38 -13.91 -29.19
C GLU A 142 -5.04 -12.83 -28.32
N GLU A 143 -6.38 -12.71 -28.37
CA GLU A 143 -7.14 -11.81 -27.50
C GLU A 143 -7.06 -12.22 -26.02
N ASN A 144 -7.07 -13.52 -25.73
CA ASN A 144 -6.94 -14.07 -24.38
C ASN A 144 -5.51 -13.95 -23.84
N GLU A 145 -4.47 -14.18 -24.66
CA GLU A 145 -3.06 -13.97 -24.30
C GLU A 145 -2.83 -12.50 -23.89
N GLN A 146 -3.30 -11.55 -24.70
CA GLN A 146 -3.27 -10.12 -24.34
C GLN A 146 -4.07 -9.78 -23.07
N ALA A 147 -5.17 -10.49 -22.78
CA ALA A 147 -5.94 -10.28 -21.56
C ALA A 147 -5.18 -10.79 -20.32
N VAL A 148 -4.50 -11.94 -20.44
CA VAL A 148 -3.62 -12.50 -19.40
C VAL A 148 -2.42 -11.58 -19.14
N ASP A 149 -1.77 -11.04 -20.18
CA ASP A 149 -0.66 -10.10 -20.01
C ASP A 149 -1.08 -8.81 -19.30
N ARG A 150 -2.22 -8.23 -19.69
CA ARG A 150 -2.79 -7.04 -19.00
C ARG A 150 -3.14 -7.35 -17.54
N LEU A 151 -3.62 -8.56 -17.24
CA LEU A 151 -3.87 -9.01 -15.87
C LEU A 151 -2.57 -9.17 -15.08
N ASN A 152 -1.54 -9.78 -15.66
CA ASN A 152 -0.22 -9.96 -15.05
C ASN A 152 0.46 -8.62 -14.75
N GLN A 153 0.42 -7.67 -15.69
CA GLN A 153 0.90 -6.29 -15.47
C GLN A 153 0.16 -5.62 -14.31
N ARG A 154 -1.17 -5.75 -14.26
CA ARG A 154 -2.00 -5.16 -13.19
C ARG A 154 -1.77 -5.82 -11.82
N MET A 155 -1.50 -7.13 -11.80
CA MET A 155 -1.09 -7.87 -10.59
C MET A 155 0.28 -7.40 -10.09
N ALA A 156 1.26 -7.21 -10.99
CA ALA A 156 2.58 -6.69 -10.65
C ALA A 156 2.51 -5.25 -10.12
N MET A 157 1.73 -4.37 -10.76
CA MET A 157 1.48 -3.02 -10.25
C MET A 157 0.87 -3.05 -8.85
N LYS A 158 -0.17 -3.85 -8.62
CA LYS A 158 -0.82 -3.98 -7.30
C LYS A 158 0.13 -4.53 -6.23
N ALA A 159 1.02 -5.45 -6.60
CA ALA A 159 2.05 -5.95 -5.69
C ALA A 159 3.04 -4.83 -5.31
N GLN A 160 3.51 -4.04 -6.29
CA GLN A 160 4.39 -2.90 -6.03
C GLN A 160 3.70 -1.80 -5.21
N GLU A 161 2.43 -1.50 -5.49
CA GLU A 161 1.61 -0.59 -4.67
C GLU A 161 1.50 -1.08 -3.22
N SER A 162 1.33 -2.39 -3.01
CA SER A 162 1.28 -2.99 -1.67
C SER A 162 2.63 -2.95 -0.95
N ILE A 163 3.75 -3.09 -1.67
CA ILE A 163 5.11 -2.93 -1.11
C ILE A 163 5.33 -1.47 -0.71
N ASN A 164 5.05 -0.54 -1.63
CA ASN A 164 5.18 0.91 -1.39
C ASN A 164 4.31 1.36 -0.20
N LEU A 165 3.08 0.85 -0.08
CA LEU A 165 2.18 1.14 1.04
C LEU A 165 2.75 0.62 2.37
N ASN A 166 3.34 -0.56 2.39
CA ASN A 166 3.95 -1.14 3.59
C ASN A 166 5.24 -0.39 3.99
N GLU A 167 6.05 0.05 3.02
CA GLU A 167 7.17 0.95 3.27
C GLU A 167 6.73 2.29 3.86
N ILE A 168 5.67 2.91 3.30
CA ILE A 168 5.12 4.17 3.82
C ILE A 168 4.56 3.96 5.22
N TYR A 169 3.87 2.85 5.49
CA TYR A 169 3.39 2.49 6.82
C TYR A 169 4.53 2.39 7.84
N ASN A 170 5.61 1.68 7.51
CA ASN A 170 6.80 1.57 8.36
C ASN A 170 7.46 2.95 8.58
N LYS A 171 7.66 3.75 7.53
CA LYS A 171 8.19 5.12 7.62
C LYS A 171 7.32 6.03 8.50
N VAL A 172 6.00 5.88 8.47
CA VAL A 172 5.06 6.60 9.35
C VAL A 172 5.16 6.09 10.80
N GLN A 173 5.38 4.79 11.03
CA GLN A 173 5.55 4.23 12.37
C GLN A 173 6.88 4.70 13.00
N ASP A 174 7.98 4.62 12.27
CA ASP A 174 9.28 5.23 12.60
C ASP A 174 9.13 6.69 13.05
N ILE A 175 8.40 7.49 12.28
CA ILE A 175 8.18 8.91 12.58
C ILE A 175 7.33 9.08 13.85
N LYS A 176 6.31 8.24 14.08
CA LYS A 176 5.53 8.28 15.34
C LYS A 176 6.37 7.94 16.55
N GLU A 177 7.21 6.92 16.48
CA GLU A 177 8.08 6.50 17.60
C GLU A 177 9.12 7.58 17.91
N LYS A 178 9.79 8.13 16.89
CA LYS A 178 10.67 9.30 17.01
C LYS A 178 9.92 10.52 17.58
N THR A 179 8.68 10.76 17.17
CA THR A 179 7.84 11.84 17.73
C THR A 179 7.51 11.59 19.20
N SER A 180 7.22 10.35 19.59
CA SER A 180 6.94 9.98 20.98
C SER A 180 8.14 10.22 21.89
N ILE A 181 9.34 9.79 21.46
CA ILE A 181 10.61 10.03 22.17
C ILE A 181 10.88 11.53 22.30
N ILE A 182 10.67 12.30 21.24
CA ILE A 182 10.83 13.77 21.27
C ILE A 182 9.81 14.41 22.23
N MET A 183 8.55 13.96 22.26
CA MET A 183 7.53 14.45 23.20
C MET A 183 7.87 14.13 24.65
N GLU A 184 8.39 12.93 24.92
CA GLU A 184 8.79 12.49 26.26
C GLU A 184 10.03 13.25 26.76
N ASN A 185 11.06 13.42 25.92
CA ASN A 185 12.20 14.29 26.21
C ASN A 185 11.78 15.75 26.42
N THR A 186 10.84 16.27 25.62
CA THR A 186 10.29 17.63 25.78
C THR A 186 9.48 17.76 27.07
N LYS A 187 8.88 16.68 27.58
CA LYS A 187 8.22 16.66 28.89
C LYS A 187 9.26 16.70 30.01
N TYR A 188 10.27 15.83 29.96
CA TYR A 188 11.37 15.79 30.92
C TYR A 188 12.07 17.16 31.06
N GLN A 189 12.49 17.76 29.94
CA GLN A 189 13.13 19.08 29.91
C GLN A 189 12.23 20.20 30.47
N LYS A 190 10.90 20.09 30.37
CA LYS A 190 9.96 21.05 30.98
C LYS A 190 9.79 20.85 32.48
N GLU A 191 9.93 19.62 32.97
CA GLU A 191 9.90 19.31 34.39
C GLU A 191 11.23 19.74 35.06
N GLU A 192 12.36 19.50 34.39
CA GLU A 192 13.69 20.00 34.72
C GLU A 192 13.73 21.55 34.78
N LEU A 193 13.32 22.24 33.70
CA LEU A 193 13.21 23.71 33.66
C LEU A 193 12.18 24.30 34.64
N ALA A 194 11.26 23.51 35.18
CA ALA A 194 10.34 23.94 36.23
C ALA A 194 10.97 23.81 37.62
N GLU A 195 11.76 22.75 37.83
CA GLU A 195 12.52 22.50 39.05
C GLU A 195 13.70 23.48 39.20
N GLU A 196 14.46 23.76 38.14
CA GLU A 196 15.46 24.85 38.13
C GLU A 196 14.84 26.20 38.54
N LYS A 197 13.68 26.55 37.97
CA LYS A 197 12.96 27.79 38.32
C LYS A 197 12.44 27.80 39.75
N ARG A 198 12.14 26.63 40.32
CA ARG A 198 11.77 26.49 41.73
C ARG A 198 12.99 26.78 42.61
N GLN A 199 14.14 26.18 42.30
CA GLN A 199 15.40 26.38 43.00
C GLN A 199 15.89 27.83 42.92
N PHE A 200 15.92 28.44 41.72
CA PHE A 200 16.27 29.86 41.56
C PHE A 200 15.31 30.79 42.32
N LYS A 201 14.01 30.48 42.41
CA LYS A 201 13.08 31.27 43.23
C LYS A 201 13.42 31.14 44.71
N GLU A 202 13.66 29.91 45.19
CA GLU A 202 14.02 29.62 46.59
C GLU A 202 15.33 30.31 46.99
N GLU A 203 16.33 30.34 46.10
CA GLU A 203 17.60 31.05 46.32
C GLU A 203 17.43 32.58 46.28
N ILE A 204 16.60 33.13 45.39
CA ILE A 204 16.22 34.56 45.42
C ILE A 204 15.49 34.91 46.72
N GLU A 205 14.63 34.04 47.23
CA GLU A 205 13.88 34.26 48.48
C GLU A 205 14.83 34.25 49.69
N ASN A 206 15.79 33.31 49.73
CA ASN A 206 16.87 33.26 50.72
C ASN A 206 17.79 34.50 50.68
N LEU A 207 18.23 34.93 49.49
CA LEU A 207 19.09 36.11 49.33
C LEU A 207 18.38 37.42 49.72
N ASN A 208 17.06 37.50 49.52
CA ASN A 208 16.26 38.63 50.01
C ASN A 208 16.12 38.61 51.55
N GLU A 209 15.99 37.44 52.17
CA GLU A 209 16.07 37.33 53.64
C GLU A 209 17.44 37.76 54.17
N GLU A 210 18.54 37.35 53.53
CA GLU A 210 19.90 37.76 53.94
C GLU A 210 20.13 39.26 53.77
N ASN A 211 19.68 39.85 52.64
CA ASN A 211 19.70 41.30 52.47
C ASN A 211 18.88 42.01 53.56
N GLY A 212 17.66 41.55 53.88
CA GLY A 212 16.85 42.14 54.96
C GLY A 212 17.52 42.05 56.34
N LYS A 213 18.22 40.94 56.64
CA LYS A 213 19.04 40.78 57.86
C LYS A 213 20.24 41.72 57.85
N LEU A 214 20.87 41.96 56.71
CA LEU A 214 21.98 42.90 56.55
C LEU A 214 21.52 44.36 56.65
N GLU A 215 20.41 44.75 56.03
CA GLU A 215 19.80 46.08 56.15
C GLU A 215 19.45 46.40 57.61
N MET A 216 18.83 45.46 58.32
CA MET A 216 18.52 45.63 59.75
C MET A 216 19.79 45.75 60.61
N ASN A 217 20.86 45.02 60.29
CA ASN A 217 22.16 45.18 60.96
C ASN A 217 22.80 46.54 60.65
N ILE A 218 22.68 47.04 59.42
CA ILE A 218 23.16 48.37 59.02
C ILE A 218 22.39 49.47 59.76
N GLU A 219 21.07 49.34 59.92
CA GLU A 219 20.25 50.28 60.69
C GLU A 219 20.65 50.29 62.18
N ILE A 220 20.84 49.12 62.79
CA ILE A 220 21.33 48.98 64.18
C ILE A 220 22.72 49.61 64.33
N GLN A 221 23.65 49.33 63.40
CA GLN A 221 25.01 49.86 63.44
C GLN A 221 25.04 51.38 63.18
N SER A 222 24.19 51.89 62.29
CA SER A 222 23.98 53.32 62.06
C SER A 222 23.54 54.02 63.34
N LYS A 223 22.53 53.47 64.03
CA LYS A 223 22.06 54.00 65.32
C LYS A 223 23.18 54.02 66.39
N GLN A 224 23.92 52.92 66.54
CA GLN A 224 25.05 52.85 67.48
C GLN A 224 26.17 53.84 67.14
N ASN A 225 26.37 54.16 65.86
CA ASN A 225 27.35 55.17 65.44
C ASN A 225 26.84 56.59 65.70
N LEU A 226 25.53 56.82 65.61
CA LEU A 226 24.87 58.08 65.99
C LEU A 226 25.02 58.34 67.50
N GLU A 227 24.72 57.34 68.34
CA GLU A 227 24.90 57.39 69.80
C GLU A 227 26.38 57.66 70.18
N LYS A 228 27.35 57.05 69.48
CA LYS A 228 28.78 57.35 69.65
C LYS A 228 29.15 58.76 69.20
N GLN A 229 28.57 59.26 68.12
CA GLN A 229 28.83 60.61 67.63
C GLN A 229 28.31 61.68 68.59
N GLU A 230 27.15 61.46 69.21
CA GLU A 230 26.62 62.33 70.28
C GLU A 230 27.59 62.38 71.47
N TYR A 231 28.07 61.22 71.94
CA TYR A 231 29.07 61.14 73.01
C TYR A 231 30.42 61.81 72.65
N ILE A 232 30.88 61.67 71.40
CA ILE A 232 32.07 62.37 70.89
C ILE A 232 31.84 63.89 70.87
N ASN A 233 30.64 64.36 70.53
CA ASN A 233 30.30 65.78 70.53
C ASN A 233 30.30 66.34 71.97
N GLU A 234 29.78 65.61 72.97
CA GLU A 234 29.87 66.00 74.39
C GLU A 234 31.33 66.08 74.88
N LEU A 235 32.16 65.08 74.55
CA LEU A 235 33.60 65.08 74.85
C LEU A 235 34.33 66.25 74.18
N THR A 236 33.96 66.60 72.94
CA THR A 236 34.54 67.73 72.21
C THR A 236 34.14 69.07 72.85
N ALA A 237 32.89 69.21 73.32
CA ALA A 237 32.45 70.39 74.05
C ALA A 237 33.20 70.54 75.40
N MET A 238 33.39 69.45 76.14
CA MET A 238 34.21 69.45 77.36
C MET A 238 35.68 69.78 77.09
N TYR A 239 36.26 69.29 75.99
CA TYR A 239 37.63 69.63 75.60
C TYR A 239 37.78 71.12 75.28
N SER A 240 36.82 71.70 74.54
CA SER A 240 36.81 73.12 74.19
C SER A 240 36.69 74.04 75.43
N ASP A 241 35.90 73.65 76.44
CA ASP A 241 35.82 74.36 77.71
C ASP A 241 37.14 74.28 78.51
N ILE A 242 37.83 73.13 78.51
CA ILE A 242 39.18 72.99 79.10
C ILE A 242 40.21 73.82 78.34
N GLU A 243 40.20 73.79 77.01
CA GLU A 243 41.10 74.57 76.14
C GLU A 243 40.92 76.08 76.35
N SER A 244 39.68 76.54 76.58
CA SER A 244 39.40 77.93 76.94
C SER A 244 40.03 78.34 78.28
N LYS A 245 40.06 77.41 79.26
CA LYS A 245 40.67 77.61 80.58
C LYS A 245 42.19 77.59 80.51
N VAL A 246 42.78 76.69 79.74
CA VAL A 246 44.23 76.68 79.44
C VAL A 246 44.66 78.00 78.81
N ASN A 247 43.95 78.46 77.77
CA ASN A 247 44.19 79.78 77.14
C ASN A 247 44.07 80.96 78.13
N SER A 248 43.27 80.84 79.19
CA SER A 248 43.14 81.87 80.22
C SER A 248 44.32 81.89 81.20
N GLU A 249 44.87 80.72 81.55
CA GLU A 249 46.04 80.61 82.41
C GLU A 249 47.35 80.88 81.63
N GLU A 250 47.46 80.52 80.35
CA GLU A 250 48.60 80.93 79.50
C GLU A 250 48.71 82.46 79.41
N LYS A 251 47.57 83.17 79.30
CA LYS A 251 47.56 84.65 79.37
C LYS A 251 48.01 85.19 80.72
N ARG A 252 47.79 84.46 81.83
CA ARG A 252 48.32 84.81 83.15
C ARG A 252 49.83 84.53 83.25
N VAL A 253 50.31 83.41 82.68
CA VAL A 253 51.73 83.08 82.58
C VAL A 253 52.48 84.18 81.80
N PHE A 254 51.93 84.62 80.66
CA PHE A 254 52.51 85.72 79.88
C PHE A 254 52.60 87.02 80.69
N GLN A 255 51.56 87.35 81.48
CA GLN A 255 51.55 88.52 82.38
C GLN A 255 52.49 88.41 83.60
N THR A 256 52.94 87.21 83.96
CA THR A 256 54.03 87.02 84.94
C THR A 256 55.41 87.00 84.29
N MET A 257 55.50 86.60 83.02
CA MET A 257 56.75 86.54 82.25
C MET A 257 57.22 87.95 81.86
N ASP A 258 56.31 88.82 81.41
CA ASP A 258 56.58 90.25 81.15
C ASP A 258 57.12 91.00 82.39
N LYS A 259 56.58 90.66 83.58
CA LYS A 259 57.09 91.20 84.87
C LYS A 259 58.47 90.66 85.25
N LEU A 260 58.85 89.48 84.76
CA LEU A 260 60.19 88.90 84.94
C LEU A 260 61.21 89.54 83.99
N GLU A 261 60.80 89.88 82.77
CA GLU A 261 61.59 90.64 81.80
C GLU A 261 61.93 92.04 82.36
N GLN A 262 60.92 92.74 82.89
CA GLN A 262 61.07 94.07 83.52
C GLN A 262 62.01 94.05 84.73
N LEU A 263 62.02 92.96 85.51
CA LEU A 263 62.92 92.81 86.66
C LEU A 263 64.36 92.44 86.28
N ARG A 264 64.57 91.85 85.09
CA ARG A 264 65.91 91.56 84.54
C ARG A 264 66.59 92.80 84.00
N ALA A 265 65.85 93.69 83.32
CA ALA A 265 66.40 94.95 82.81
C ALA A 265 67.10 95.77 83.92
N THR A 266 66.45 95.92 85.08
CA THR A 266 66.99 96.64 86.25
C THR A 266 68.20 95.98 86.92
N TYR A 267 68.51 94.72 86.60
CA TYR A 267 69.67 94.02 87.15
C TYR A 267 70.94 94.25 86.31
N THR A 268 70.80 94.38 84.99
CA THR A 268 71.93 94.61 84.07
C THR A 268 72.52 96.01 84.25
N GLU A 269 71.69 97.05 84.37
CA GLU A 269 72.14 98.45 84.52
C GLU A 269 72.98 98.70 85.80
N LEU A 270 72.87 97.82 86.81
CA LEU A 270 73.65 97.87 88.05
C LEU A 270 75.00 97.15 87.98
N ILE A 271 75.24 96.31 86.97
CA ILE A 271 76.49 95.56 86.79
C ILE A 271 77.54 96.41 86.07
N ASP A 272 77.13 97.16 85.03
CA ASP A 272 78.06 97.93 84.22
C ASP A 272 78.68 99.11 84.99
N LEU A 273 77.90 99.78 85.86
CA LEU A 273 78.38 100.88 86.70
C LEU A 273 79.44 100.47 87.75
N LEU A 274 79.58 99.17 88.03
CA LEU A 274 80.49 98.65 89.06
C LEU A 274 81.85 98.18 88.51
N ASN A 275 81.96 97.92 87.20
CA ASN A 275 83.24 97.54 86.59
C ASN A 275 84.15 98.75 86.31
N ASP A 276 83.60 99.94 86.07
CA ASP A 276 84.36 101.17 85.79
C ASP A 276 85.15 101.72 86.99
N GLN A 277 84.93 101.22 88.22
CA GLN A 277 85.69 101.63 89.42
C GLN A 277 86.84 100.68 89.78
N LYS A 278 87.21 99.73 88.89
CA LYS A 278 88.11 98.62 89.21
C LYS A 278 89.57 98.83 88.79
N GLU A 279 89.91 99.97 88.18
CA GLU A 279 91.16 100.14 87.41
C GLU A 279 92.11 101.25 87.88
N THR A 280 91.92 101.86 89.07
CA THR A 280 92.85 102.89 89.59
C THR A 280 93.32 102.65 91.03
N HIS A 281 94.62 102.34 91.15
CA HIS A 281 95.47 102.25 92.34
C HIS A 281 95.16 101.11 93.34
N GLU A 282 96.07 100.18 93.63
CA GLU A 282 97.53 100.30 93.94
C GLU A 282 97.84 101.08 95.22
N LEU A 283 97.62 100.45 96.38
CA LEU A 283 98.58 100.41 97.51
C LEU A 283 98.04 99.44 98.59
N LEU A 284 98.78 99.27 99.69
CA LEU A 284 98.42 98.41 100.84
C LEU A 284 98.40 96.89 100.55
N THR A 285 99.34 96.43 99.74
CA THR A 285 99.85 95.06 99.80
C THR A 285 100.33 94.70 101.22
N ALA A 286 99.61 93.80 101.88
CA ALA A 286 100.01 92.97 103.02
C ALA A 286 100.42 93.66 104.36
N LYS A 287 99.93 93.06 105.45
CA LYS A 287 100.34 93.27 106.85
C LYS A 287 100.19 94.70 107.41
N LYS A 288 98.98 94.97 107.91
CA LYS A 288 98.84 95.44 109.29
C LYS A 288 97.49 95.00 109.85
N GLN A 289 97.42 94.72 111.15
CA GLN A 289 96.18 94.63 111.95
C GLN A 289 95.12 93.71 111.31
N ASP A 290 95.18 92.39 111.45
CA ASP A 290 95.35 91.66 112.73
C ASP A 290 94.39 92.21 113.80
N LEU A 291 93.24 91.53 113.94
CA LEU A 291 92.13 91.78 114.86
C LEU A 291 91.12 92.91 114.54
N GLU A 292 90.89 93.23 113.26
CA GLU A 292 89.59 93.77 112.80
C GLU A 292 88.91 92.79 111.82
N PHE A 293 87.66 92.35 112.04
CA PHE A 293 86.97 92.22 113.32
C PHE A 293 86.11 90.95 113.30
N GLN A 294 85.82 90.41 114.50
CA GLN A 294 85.16 89.13 114.72
C GLN A 294 83.70 89.14 114.22
N LEU A 295 83.41 88.49 113.07
CA LEU A 295 82.09 87.95 112.71
C LEU A 295 82.18 87.15 111.38
N VAL A 296 82.00 85.83 111.24
CA VAL A 296 82.09 84.64 112.11
C VAL A 296 81.61 83.45 111.25
N VAL A 297 82.44 82.41 111.16
CA VAL A 297 82.06 80.97 111.00
C VAL A 297 81.52 80.48 109.62
N LEU A 298 81.80 79.18 109.38
CA LEU A 298 81.50 78.34 108.20
C LEU A 298 82.33 78.71 106.94
N GLU A 299 83.53 78.18 106.70
CA GLU A 299 84.15 76.90 107.12
C GLU A 299 83.31 75.64 106.76
N GLU A 300 83.77 74.88 105.75
CA GLU A 300 83.84 73.40 105.67
C GLU A 300 83.93 72.91 104.20
N ASN A 301 83.10 73.44 103.30
CA ASN A 301 82.54 72.63 102.21
C ASN A 301 83.25 72.59 100.82
N PHE A 302 84.49 73.06 100.64
CA PHE A 302 85.13 73.03 99.29
C PHE A 302 86.58 72.51 99.18
N ASN A 303 87.16 71.94 100.23
CA ASN A 303 88.47 71.27 100.13
C ASN A 303 88.45 69.95 99.33
N ASN A 304 87.28 69.40 99.02
CA ASN A 304 87.14 68.06 98.41
C ASN A 304 87.38 67.99 96.89
N LEU A 305 87.32 69.10 96.15
CA LEU A 305 87.22 69.03 94.68
C LEU A 305 88.55 69.10 93.91
N LYS A 306 89.67 69.43 94.57
CA LYS A 306 90.98 69.54 93.89
C LYS A 306 91.71 68.20 93.73
N MET A 307 91.49 67.23 94.61
CA MET A 307 92.30 66.00 94.68
C MET A 307 91.90 64.92 93.63
N ILE A 308 90.78 65.08 92.94
CA ILE A 308 90.16 64.03 92.10
C ILE A 308 90.67 64.03 90.64
N GLN A 309 91.31 65.11 90.17
CA GLN A 309 91.66 65.24 88.74
C GLN A 309 93.03 64.68 88.33
N GLU A 310 93.95 64.45 89.26
CA GLU A 310 95.32 64.02 88.93
C GLU A 310 95.47 62.49 88.79
N GLU A 311 94.56 61.70 89.40
CA GLU A 311 94.63 60.23 89.45
C GLU A 311 94.10 59.54 88.17
N LYS A 312 93.21 60.20 87.40
CA LYS A 312 92.56 59.63 86.20
C LYS A 312 93.41 59.57 84.93
N ILE A 313 94.61 60.13 84.94
CA ILE A 313 95.43 60.28 83.72
C ILE A 313 96.30 59.04 83.46
N THR A 314 96.64 58.26 84.48
CA THR A 314 97.53 57.10 84.35
C THR A 314 96.83 55.81 83.87
N GLU A 315 95.57 55.59 84.25
CA GLU A 315 94.83 54.34 84.04
C GLU A 315 94.54 54.03 82.55
N ILE A 316 94.25 55.07 81.75
CA ILE A 316 93.83 54.94 80.34
C ILE A 316 94.97 54.47 79.40
N THR A 317 96.23 54.52 79.86
CA THR A 317 97.40 54.28 78.99
C THR A 317 97.65 52.80 78.69
N ASP A 318 97.34 51.90 79.64
CA ASP A 318 97.74 50.49 79.55
C ASP A 318 96.75 49.65 78.72
N GLU A 319 95.43 49.91 78.84
CA GLU A 319 94.35 49.20 78.15
C GLU A 319 94.51 49.18 76.61
N LEU A 320 95.12 50.24 76.05
CA LEU A 320 95.28 50.39 74.60
C LEU A 320 96.16 49.29 73.98
N THR A 321 97.08 48.71 74.75
CA THR A 321 98.08 47.76 74.24
C THR A 321 97.56 46.33 74.07
N GLU A 322 96.48 45.95 74.76
CA GLU A 322 95.92 44.60 74.70
C GLU A 322 95.01 44.40 73.47
N VAL A 323 94.31 45.46 73.05
CA VAL A 323 93.35 45.43 71.93
C VAL A 323 94.01 45.09 70.58
N GLU A 324 95.21 45.60 70.31
CA GLU A 324 95.92 45.36 69.04
C GLU A 324 96.25 43.87 68.82
N ASN A 325 96.53 43.15 69.91
CA ASN A 325 96.97 41.75 69.86
C ASN A 325 95.80 40.80 69.58
N ILE A 326 94.58 41.14 70.00
CA ILE A 326 93.35 40.40 69.73
C ILE A 326 92.99 40.46 68.24
N ASN A 327 93.06 41.65 67.64
CA ASN A 327 92.67 41.90 66.25
C ASN A 327 93.46 41.02 65.26
N LYS A 328 94.77 40.88 65.49
CA LYS A 328 95.70 40.08 64.68
C LYS A 328 95.41 38.57 64.67
N ASN A 329 94.69 38.07 65.68
CA ASN A 329 94.27 36.68 65.77
C ASN A 329 92.97 36.40 64.99
N LEU A 330 92.09 37.41 64.85
CA LEU A 330 90.83 37.28 64.13
C LEU A 330 91.02 37.20 62.61
N THR A 331 91.96 37.98 62.06
CA THR A 331 92.29 37.96 60.62
C THR A 331 92.70 36.57 60.13
N ASN A 332 93.51 35.84 60.90
CA ASN A 332 94.04 34.53 60.51
C ASN A 332 92.98 33.42 60.54
N LYS A 333 91.96 33.53 61.39
CA LYS A 333 90.81 32.59 61.38
C LYS A 333 89.92 32.80 60.16
N ASN A 334 89.77 34.06 59.72
CA ASN A 334 88.85 34.41 58.64
C ASN A 334 89.35 33.88 57.27
N THR A 335 90.67 33.87 57.04
CA THR A 335 91.28 33.30 55.82
C THR A 335 91.02 31.80 55.69
N SER A 336 91.27 31.01 56.73
CA SER A 336 91.08 29.55 56.69
C SER A 336 89.60 29.13 56.57
N LEU A 337 88.67 29.96 57.06
CA LEU A 337 87.24 29.70 56.90
C LEU A 337 86.80 29.82 55.42
N ASN A 338 87.35 30.80 54.70
CA ASN A 338 87.01 31.09 53.31
C ASN A 338 87.47 29.98 52.34
N GLU A 339 88.61 29.33 52.61
CA GLU A 339 89.12 28.19 51.83
C GLU A 339 88.18 26.97 51.93
N ILE A 340 87.63 26.70 53.12
CA ILE A 340 86.66 25.62 53.36
C ILE A 340 85.36 25.88 52.58
N TYR A 341 84.86 27.12 52.59
CA TYR A 341 83.63 27.49 51.85
C TYR A 341 83.75 27.26 50.35
N GLN A 342 84.90 27.52 49.74
CA GLN A 342 85.07 27.27 48.30
C GLN A 342 85.07 25.78 47.97
N SER A 343 85.78 24.95 48.76
CA SER A 343 85.82 23.49 48.56
C SER A 343 84.43 22.83 48.63
N VAL A 344 83.53 23.34 49.48
CA VAL A 344 82.15 22.84 49.58
C VAL A 344 81.36 23.17 48.30
N ARG A 345 81.49 24.38 47.75
CA ARG A 345 80.74 24.80 46.55
C ARG A 345 81.10 23.95 45.32
N ASP A 346 82.39 23.68 45.13
CA ASP A 346 82.91 22.85 44.03
C ASP A 346 82.45 21.38 44.10
N GLU A 347 82.00 20.93 45.27
CA GLU A 347 81.34 19.63 45.47
C GLU A 347 79.83 19.68 45.21
N GLU A 348 79.15 20.78 45.52
CA GLU A 348 77.72 20.95 45.23
C GLU A 348 77.46 21.04 43.73
N GLU A 349 78.28 21.77 42.97
CA GLU A 349 78.13 21.95 41.53
C GLU A 349 78.22 20.61 40.76
N LYS A 350 79.18 19.73 41.13
CA LYS A 350 79.28 18.36 40.60
C LYS A 350 78.07 17.49 40.94
N LYS A 351 77.48 17.67 42.14
CA LYS A 351 76.25 16.96 42.54
C LYS A 351 75.02 17.47 41.78
N VAL A 352 75.03 18.71 41.29
CA VAL A 352 74.00 19.25 40.38
C VAL A 352 74.16 18.68 38.97
N GLU A 353 75.38 18.62 38.42
CA GLU A 353 75.64 18.05 37.09
C GLU A 353 75.20 16.57 37.00
N VAL A 354 75.54 15.75 38.00
CA VAL A 354 75.10 14.34 38.07
C VAL A 354 73.57 14.22 38.16
N LYS A 355 72.90 15.11 38.90
CA LYS A 355 71.42 15.15 38.95
C LYS A 355 70.83 15.50 37.59
N LEU A 356 71.39 16.48 36.88
CA LEU A 356 70.88 16.94 35.58
C LEU A 356 70.92 15.82 34.53
N ASN A 357 72.03 15.07 34.47
CA ASN A 357 72.17 13.90 33.60
C ASN A 357 71.15 12.79 33.96
N ALA A 358 70.95 12.53 35.26
CA ALA A 358 69.94 11.58 35.72
C ALA A 358 68.51 12.01 35.35
N THR A 359 68.16 13.30 35.45
CA THR A 359 66.84 13.80 35.02
C THR A 359 66.62 13.66 33.51
N THR A 360 67.61 13.98 32.68
CA THR A 360 67.45 13.83 31.21
C THR A 360 67.28 12.37 30.78
N GLN A 361 67.93 11.42 31.45
CA GLN A 361 67.73 9.98 31.18
C GLN A 361 66.34 9.51 31.61
N LEU A 362 65.83 10.00 32.74
CA LEU A 362 64.45 9.72 33.19
C LEU A 362 63.41 10.32 32.24
N GLU A 363 63.63 11.53 31.74
CA GLU A 363 62.76 12.17 30.74
C GLU A 363 62.74 11.36 29.42
N GLU A 364 63.88 10.91 28.91
CA GLU A 364 63.93 10.06 27.71
C GLU A 364 63.13 8.76 27.92
N ILE A 365 63.34 8.08 29.06
CA ILE A 365 62.58 6.87 29.45
C ILE A 365 61.07 7.16 29.53
N ILE A 366 60.65 8.28 30.13
CA ILE A 366 59.24 8.69 30.20
C ILE A 366 58.66 8.92 28.80
N THR A 367 59.36 9.62 27.90
CA THR A 367 58.85 9.80 26.52
C THR A 367 58.74 8.48 25.76
N ASN A 368 59.61 7.51 26.04
CA ASN A 368 59.56 6.19 25.41
C ASN A 368 58.41 5.33 25.97
N ILE A 369 58.19 5.37 27.29
CA ILE A 369 57.03 4.74 27.94
C ILE A 369 55.72 5.32 27.39
N ASN A 370 55.61 6.64 27.27
CA ASN A 370 54.41 7.29 26.73
C ASN A 370 54.13 6.88 25.27
N LYS A 371 55.15 6.82 24.40
CA LYS A 371 55.01 6.32 23.02
C LYS A 371 54.56 4.87 22.98
N ASN A 372 55.11 4.01 23.85
CA ASN A 372 54.70 2.61 23.94
C ASN A 372 53.26 2.48 24.45
N TYR A 373 52.82 3.33 25.38
CA TYR A 373 51.44 3.39 25.86
C TYR A 373 50.46 3.86 24.76
N GLU A 374 50.81 4.89 23.97
CA GLU A 374 50.03 5.31 22.81
C GLU A 374 49.90 4.21 21.73
N LEU A 375 50.92 3.37 21.56
CA LEU A 375 50.86 2.21 20.66
C LEU A 375 50.01 1.09 21.25
N LEU A 376 50.06 0.88 22.57
CA LEU A 376 49.26 -0.14 23.27
C LEU A 376 47.76 0.21 23.19
N LEU A 377 47.39 1.47 23.45
CA LEU A 377 46.01 1.96 23.28
C LEU A 377 45.47 1.73 21.86
N LYS A 378 46.26 2.00 20.82
CA LYS A 378 45.85 1.76 19.42
C LYS A 378 45.64 0.28 19.12
N LEU A 379 46.46 -0.59 19.71
CA LEU A 379 46.27 -2.05 19.60
C LEU A 379 45.05 -2.53 20.38
N GLU A 380 44.70 -1.91 21.51
CA GLU A 380 43.46 -2.17 22.25
C GLU A 380 42.23 -1.71 21.44
N GLU A 381 42.26 -0.53 20.81
CA GLU A 381 41.21 -0.04 19.90
C GLU A 381 41.03 -0.96 18.67
N GLU A 382 42.13 -1.39 18.04
CA GLU A 382 42.09 -2.35 16.91
C GLU A 382 41.55 -3.72 17.33
N LEU A 383 41.91 -4.22 18.52
CA LEU A 383 41.36 -5.46 19.06
C LEU A 383 39.86 -5.35 19.34
N GLU A 384 39.38 -4.26 19.94
CA GLU A 384 37.97 -4.08 20.26
C GLU A 384 37.08 -4.04 18.99
N GLU A 385 37.55 -3.42 17.90
CA GLU A 385 36.81 -3.43 16.63
C GLU A 385 36.88 -4.78 15.89
N LEU A 386 38.00 -5.50 16.00
CA LEU A 386 38.11 -6.88 15.50
C LEU A 386 37.20 -7.85 16.27
N GLU A 387 37.05 -7.70 17.59
CA GLU A 387 36.10 -8.49 18.37
C GLU A 387 34.64 -8.17 18.00
N LYS A 388 34.30 -6.89 17.81
CA LYS A 388 32.97 -6.48 17.32
C LYS A 388 32.67 -7.07 15.93
N GLU A 389 33.62 -7.02 15.00
CA GLU A 389 33.42 -7.59 13.66
C GLU A 389 33.34 -9.13 13.68
N LEU A 390 34.11 -9.79 14.55
CA LEU A 390 33.99 -11.24 14.76
C LEU A 390 32.59 -11.60 15.29
N GLU A 391 32.04 -10.84 16.24
CA GLU A 391 30.69 -11.09 16.76
C GLU A 391 29.58 -10.73 15.75
N ARG A 392 29.77 -9.71 14.92
CA ARG A 392 28.89 -9.42 13.77
C ARG A 392 28.89 -10.59 12.78
N ILE A 393 30.06 -11.09 12.38
CA ILE A 393 30.21 -12.25 11.47
C ILE A 393 29.58 -13.52 12.08
N LYS A 394 29.80 -13.77 13.37
CA LYS A 394 29.20 -14.87 14.14
C LYS A 394 27.67 -14.78 14.16
N THR A 395 27.12 -13.59 14.41
CA THR A 395 25.67 -13.32 14.36
C THR A 395 25.10 -13.55 12.96
N ILE A 396 25.75 -13.02 11.91
CA ILE A 396 25.36 -13.20 10.51
C ILE A 396 25.38 -14.70 10.12
N ASN A 397 26.37 -15.45 10.58
CA ASN A 397 26.48 -16.89 10.30
C ASN A 397 25.43 -17.72 11.04
N LEU A 398 25.08 -17.37 12.29
CA LEU A 398 23.96 -17.98 13.01
C LEU A 398 22.63 -17.75 12.28
N VAL A 399 22.38 -16.53 11.78
CA VAL A 399 21.19 -16.21 10.98
C VAL A 399 21.17 -17.03 9.67
N LYS A 400 22.30 -17.17 8.98
CA LYS A 400 22.42 -17.99 7.76
C LYS A 400 22.15 -19.47 8.00
N ILE A 401 22.68 -20.03 9.09
CA ILE A 401 22.41 -21.42 9.50
C ILE A 401 20.91 -21.59 9.75
N ALA A 402 20.28 -20.70 10.52
CA ALA A 402 18.85 -20.76 10.81
C ALA A 402 17.95 -20.55 9.56
N SER A 403 18.41 -19.86 8.51
CA SER A 403 17.71 -19.84 7.22
C SER A 403 17.86 -21.16 6.45
N TYR A 404 19.07 -21.74 6.37
CA TYR A 404 19.27 -23.01 5.68
C TYR A 404 18.57 -24.17 6.37
N GLU A 405 18.51 -24.20 7.70
CA GLU A 405 17.72 -25.18 8.45
C GLU A 405 16.22 -25.08 8.14
N ARG A 406 15.69 -23.85 8.03
CA ARG A 406 14.30 -23.60 7.65
C ARG A 406 14.00 -24.03 6.22
N GLU A 407 14.89 -23.73 5.27
CA GLU A 407 14.79 -24.17 3.88
C GLU A 407 14.84 -25.70 3.78
N LEU A 408 15.76 -26.36 4.49
CA LEU A 408 15.86 -27.82 4.53
C LEU A 408 14.58 -28.47 5.08
N GLU A 409 13.97 -27.91 6.12
CA GLU A 409 12.72 -28.43 6.68
C GLU A 409 11.52 -28.16 5.77
N GLU A 410 11.48 -27.03 5.04
CA GLU A 410 10.48 -26.82 3.99
C GLU A 410 10.62 -27.84 2.85
N GLN A 411 11.85 -28.10 2.38
CA GLN A 411 12.11 -29.08 1.33
C GLN A 411 11.77 -30.52 1.79
N ARG A 412 12.00 -30.88 3.06
CA ARG A 412 11.53 -32.14 3.66
C ARG A 412 10.01 -32.22 3.65
N GLY A 413 9.32 -31.19 4.14
CA GLY A 413 7.86 -31.12 4.13
C GLY A 413 7.27 -31.19 2.71
N ASN A 414 7.93 -30.58 1.72
CA ASN A 414 7.53 -30.64 0.32
C ASN A 414 7.80 -32.03 -0.31
N LEU A 415 8.91 -32.69 0.04
CA LEU A 415 9.20 -34.06 -0.34
C LEU A 415 8.16 -35.05 0.21
N ASP A 416 7.69 -34.88 1.45
CA ASP A 416 6.69 -35.77 2.06
C ASP A 416 5.27 -35.52 1.53
N LYS A 417 4.92 -34.28 1.18
CA LYS A 417 3.73 -33.97 0.35
C LYS A 417 3.81 -34.68 -1.00
N GLU A 418 4.99 -34.77 -1.61
CA GLU A 418 5.14 -35.43 -2.92
C GLU A 418 5.15 -36.97 -2.82
N LYS A 419 5.72 -37.55 -1.75
CA LYS A 419 5.59 -39.00 -1.45
C LYS A 419 4.12 -39.39 -1.27
N THR A 420 3.36 -38.62 -0.49
CA THR A 420 1.93 -38.89 -0.24
C THR A 420 1.07 -38.73 -1.49
N LYS A 421 1.29 -37.69 -2.31
CA LYS A 421 0.69 -37.59 -3.67
C LYS A 421 1.02 -38.81 -4.53
N ARG A 422 2.29 -39.23 -4.59
CA ARG A 422 2.73 -40.39 -5.39
C ARG A 422 2.01 -41.67 -4.98
N ILE A 423 1.87 -41.93 -3.68
CA ILE A 423 1.12 -43.08 -3.15
C ILE A 423 -0.35 -43.01 -3.57
N LEU A 424 -0.99 -41.85 -3.44
CA LEU A 424 -2.40 -41.66 -3.82
C LEU A 424 -2.62 -41.86 -5.34
N LEU A 425 -1.72 -41.35 -6.17
CA LEU A 425 -1.75 -41.56 -7.62
C LEU A 425 -1.50 -43.02 -8.00
N GLN A 426 -0.59 -43.71 -7.31
CA GLN A 426 -0.32 -45.13 -7.53
C GLN A 426 -1.52 -46.01 -7.14
N ASN A 427 -2.20 -45.70 -6.04
CA ASN A 427 -3.45 -46.36 -5.63
C ASN A 427 -4.54 -46.14 -6.69
N LYS A 428 -4.78 -44.88 -7.09
CA LYS A 428 -5.77 -44.53 -8.12
C LYS A 428 -5.47 -45.19 -9.47
N ARG A 429 -4.20 -45.38 -9.84
CA ARG A 429 -3.81 -46.15 -11.03
C ARG A 429 -4.21 -47.62 -10.88
N GLY A 430 -3.93 -48.24 -9.74
CA GLY A 430 -4.36 -49.62 -9.44
C GLY A 430 -5.89 -49.81 -9.42
N ASP A 431 -6.64 -48.79 -9.00
CA ASP A 431 -8.10 -48.79 -9.04
C ASP A 431 -8.63 -48.75 -10.50
N LEU A 432 -8.04 -47.88 -11.33
CA LEU A 432 -8.34 -47.80 -12.77
C LEU A 432 -7.90 -49.06 -13.54
N GLU A 433 -6.76 -49.66 -13.19
CA GLU A 433 -6.30 -50.95 -13.73
C GLU A 433 -7.32 -52.06 -13.41
N ARG A 434 -7.80 -52.14 -12.16
CA ARG A 434 -8.87 -53.07 -11.76
C ARG A 434 -10.18 -52.79 -12.52
N GLN A 435 -10.58 -51.52 -12.65
CA GLN A 435 -11.79 -51.14 -13.41
C GLN A 435 -11.68 -51.51 -14.90
N SER A 436 -10.52 -51.29 -15.53
CA SER A 436 -10.24 -51.74 -16.91
C SER A 436 -10.30 -53.26 -17.03
N GLY A 437 -9.81 -54.00 -16.03
CA GLY A 437 -9.95 -55.45 -15.93
C GLY A 437 -11.41 -55.91 -15.89
N PHE A 438 -12.24 -55.27 -15.06
CA PHE A 438 -13.69 -55.55 -15.00
C PHE A 438 -14.38 -55.28 -16.35
N TRP A 439 -14.11 -54.13 -16.99
CA TRP A 439 -14.68 -53.82 -18.30
C TRP A 439 -14.26 -54.83 -19.38
N LYS A 440 -12.98 -55.22 -19.44
CA LYS A 440 -12.50 -56.26 -20.38
C LYS A 440 -13.10 -57.64 -20.12
N MET A 441 -13.46 -57.96 -18.88
CA MET A 441 -14.20 -59.19 -18.55
C MET A 441 -15.69 -59.10 -18.92
N ALA A 442 -16.31 -57.93 -18.78
CA ALA A 442 -17.69 -57.68 -19.21
C ALA A 442 -17.80 -57.71 -20.74
N GLU A 443 -16.92 -57.01 -21.45
CA GLU A 443 -16.73 -57.03 -22.90
C GLU A 443 -16.62 -58.47 -23.41
N LYS A 444 -15.64 -59.25 -22.94
CA LYS A 444 -15.47 -60.66 -23.33
C LYS A 444 -16.72 -61.51 -23.08
N ARG A 445 -17.46 -61.25 -22.00
CA ARG A 445 -18.71 -61.96 -21.70
C ARG A 445 -19.81 -61.60 -22.70
N ILE A 446 -19.99 -60.31 -23.00
CA ILE A 446 -20.95 -59.81 -23.99
C ILE A 446 -20.59 -60.34 -25.38
N THR A 447 -19.32 -60.31 -25.79
CA THR A 447 -18.86 -60.87 -27.07
C THR A 447 -19.13 -62.38 -27.15
N HIS A 448 -18.88 -63.13 -26.08
CA HIS A 448 -19.16 -64.58 -26.05
C HIS A 448 -20.67 -64.87 -26.12
N GLU A 449 -21.50 -64.14 -25.37
CA GLU A 449 -22.96 -64.27 -25.41
C GLU A 449 -23.52 -63.88 -26.79
N MET A 450 -23.01 -62.81 -27.40
CA MET A 450 -23.41 -62.33 -28.73
C MET A 450 -22.99 -63.32 -29.82
N ASN A 451 -21.78 -63.89 -29.74
CA ASN A 451 -21.35 -64.97 -30.63
C ASN A 451 -22.24 -66.22 -30.47
N GLY A 452 -22.57 -66.62 -29.24
CA GLY A 452 -23.51 -67.72 -28.98
C GLY A 452 -24.91 -67.46 -29.57
N LYS A 453 -25.41 -66.22 -29.48
CA LYS A 453 -26.66 -65.78 -30.14
C LYS A 453 -26.55 -65.82 -31.67
N ILE A 454 -25.42 -65.41 -32.24
CA ILE A 454 -25.15 -65.47 -33.70
C ILE A 454 -25.09 -66.94 -34.17
N GLU A 455 -24.46 -67.83 -33.42
CA GLU A 455 -24.41 -69.27 -33.72
C GLU A 455 -25.78 -69.97 -33.57
N ALA A 456 -26.59 -69.55 -32.60
CA ALA A 456 -27.97 -70.01 -32.46
C ALA A 456 -28.84 -69.50 -33.63
N ALA A 457 -28.70 -68.23 -34.03
CA ALA A 457 -29.39 -67.67 -35.18
C ALA A 457 -28.96 -68.33 -36.50
N ARG A 458 -27.67 -68.64 -36.68
CA ARG A 458 -27.15 -69.39 -37.84
C ARG A 458 -27.70 -70.81 -37.91
N ARG A 459 -27.82 -71.51 -36.76
CA ARG A 459 -28.50 -72.82 -36.68
C ARG A 459 -29.97 -72.70 -37.08
N LYS A 460 -30.72 -71.79 -36.45
CA LYS A 460 -32.15 -71.57 -36.76
C LYS A 460 -32.39 -71.16 -38.22
N TYR A 461 -31.48 -70.38 -38.83
CA TYR A 461 -31.52 -70.04 -40.26
C TYR A 461 -31.31 -71.27 -41.16
N ASN A 462 -30.34 -72.13 -40.83
CA ASN A 462 -30.10 -73.37 -41.58
C ASN A 462 -31.24 -74.40 -41.39
N GLU A 463 -31.89 -74.41 -40.24
CA GLU A 463 -33.09 -75.21 -39.97
C GLU A 463 -34.29 -74.70 -40.80
N LEU A 464 -34.56 -73.39 -40.76
CA LEU A 464 -35.62 -72.75 -41.56
C LEU A 464 -35.42 -72.91 -43.08
N LYS A 465 -34.16 -72.98 -43.54
CA LYS A 465 -33.84 -73.23 -44.96
C LYS A 465 -34.28 -74.62 -45.46
N ASN A 466 -34.55 -75.57 -44.57
CA ASN A 466 -34.89 -76.96 -44.90
C ASN A 466 -36.37 -77.32 -44.61
N GLY A 467 -37.26 -76.35 -44.36
CA GLY A 467 -38.66 -76.62 -44.00
C GLY A 467 -39.70 -75.71 -44.66
N GLU A 468 -40.48 -76.26 -45.60
CA GLU A 468 -41.68 -75.60 -46.17
C GLU A 468 -42.86 -75.59 -45.18
N LYS A 469 -42.70 -74.88 -44.06
CA LYS A 469 -43.77 -74.57 -43.09
C LYS A 469 -43.33 -73.39 -42.21
N ASN A 470 -43.69 -72.15 -42.60
CA ASN A 470 -43.89 -71.00 -41.69
C ASN A 470 -44.42 -69.72 -42.37
N THR A 471 -45.37 -69.84 -43.30
CA THR A 471 -45.99 -68.71 -44.01
C THR A 471 -47.10 -67.99 -43.23
N VAL A 472 -47.39 -68.41 -41.99
CA VAL A 472 -48.44 -67.85 -41.11
C VAL A 472 -47.82 -67.10 -39.92
N GLU A 473 -46.95 -67.73 -39.13
CA GLU A 473 -46.27 -67.05 -37.99
C GLU A 473 -45.52 -65.78 -38.42
N LEU A 474 -44.92 -65.79 -39.62
CA LEU A 474 -44.23 -64.62 -40.20
C LEU A 474 -45.17 -63.48 -40.62
N LYS A 475 -46.48 -63.71 -40.72
CA LYS A 475 -47.47 -62.64 -40.93
C LYS A 475 -47.87 -62.02 -39.61
N GLU A 476 -48.25 -62.82 -38.62
CA GLU A 476 -48.63 -62.35 -37.27
C GLU A 476 -47.51 -61.54 -36.61
N GLN A 477 -46.26 -62.03 -36.70
CA GLN A 477 -45.08 -61.29 -36.20
C GLN A 477 -44.84 -59.97 -36.96
N ARG A 478 -45.13 -59.92 -38.26
CA ARG A 478 -44.98 -58.70 -39.07
C ARG A 478 -46.08 -57.68 -38.74
N GLU A 479 -47.30 -58.15 -38.51
CA GLU A 479 -48.47 -57.33 -38.17
C GLU A 479 -48.32 -56.70 -36.78
N ALA A 480 -47.88 -57.48 -35.78
CA ALA A 480 -47.55 -56.97 -34.44
C ALA A 480 -46.39 -55.94 -34.45
N VAL A 481 -45.36 -56.13 -35.29
CA VAL A 481 -44.28 -55.14 -35.44
C VAL A 481 -44.77 -53.86 -36.12
N LEU A 482 -45.69 -53.96 -37.09
CA LEU A 482 -46.30 -52.78 -37.72
C LEU A 482 -47.18 -52.02 -36.74
N GLU A 483 -47.98 -52.69 -35.91
CA GLU A 483 -48.79 -52.06 -34.86
C GLU A 483 -47.90 -51.38 -33.80
N GLN A 484 -46.79 -52.01 -33.41
CA GLN A 484 -45.80 -51.40 -32.52
C GLN A 484 -45.14 -50.15 -33.14
N MET A 485 -44.77 -50.21 -34.42
CA MET A 485 -44.21 -49.06 -35.14
C MET A 485 -45.21 -47.92 -35.31
N GLN A 486 -46.48 -48.24 -35.60
CA GLN A 486 -47.57 -47.26 -35.70
C GLN A 486 -47.73 -46.52 -34.37
N LYS A 487 -47.83 -47.27 -33.26
CA LYS A 487 -47.92 -46.67 -31.92
C LYS A 487 -46.71 -45.80 -31.59
N GLN A 488 -45.49 -46.27 -31.90
CA GLN A 488 -44.28 -45.45 -31.69
C GLN A 488 -44.30 -44.17 -32.52
N SER A 489 -44.82 -44.20 -33.75
CA SER A 489 -45.00 -43.01 -34.58
C SER A 489 -46.00 -42.02 -33.96
N ASP A 490 -47.09 -42.52 -33.38
CA ASP A 490 -48.09 -41.68 -32.72
C ASP A 490 -47.54 -41.07 -31.41
N ASP A 491 -46.81 -41.85 -30.61
CA ASP A 491 -46.08 -41.39 -29.42
C ASP A 491 -45.01 -40.31 -29.79
N PHE A 492 -44.29 -40.47 -30.92
CA PHE A 492 -43.35 -39.47 -31.43
C PHE A 492 -44.03 -38.18 -31.89
N MET A 493 -45.16 -38.26 -32.63
CA MET A 493 -45.92 -37.07 -33.04
C MET A 493 -46.49 -36.29 -31.84
N ALA A 494 -46.88 -36.98 -30.77
CA ALA A 494 -47.29 -36.34 -29.52
C ALA A 494 -46.11 -35.60 -28.86
N LEU A 495 -44.94 -36.25 -28.76
CA LEU A 495 -43.74 -35.66 -28.18
C LEU A 495 -43.22 -34.44 -28.97
N GLU A 496 -43.21 -34.51 -30.30
CA GLU A 496 -42.79 -33.40 -31.16
C GLU A 496 -43.70 -32.17 -31.00
N LYS A 497 -45.02 -32.39 -30.89
CA LYS A 497 -46.00 -31.35 -30.61
C LYS A 497 -45.80 -30.70 -29.24
N ASP A 498 -45.49 -31.48 -28.21
CA ASP A 498 -45.21 -30.96 -26.86
C ASP A 498 -43.88 -30.19 -26.82
N ILE A 499 -42.85 -30.63 -27.55
CA ILE A 499 -41.58 -29.90 -27.74
C ILE A 499 -41.84 -28.55 -28.44
N TYR A 500 -42.64 -28.53 -29.52
CA TYR A 500 -42.99 -27.30 -30.23
C TYR A 500 -43.71 -26.29 -29.33
N GLU A 501 -44.72 -26.74 -28.58
CA GLU A 501 -45.49 -25.88 -27.67
C GLU A 501 -44.67 -25.44 -26.45
N ALA A 502 -43.68 -26.22 -26.01
CA ALA A 502 -42.70 -25.83 -24.99
C ALA A 502 -41.74 -24.74 -25.50
N ASN A 503 -41.19 -24.90 -26.71
CA ASN A 503 -40.32 -23.91 -27.35
C ASN A 503 -41.04 -22.58 -27.56
N ARG A 504 -42.28 -22.61 -28.06
CA ARG A 504 -43.15 -21.42 -28.20
C ARG A 504 -43.39 -20.69 -26.88
N LYS A 505 -43.55 -21.42 -25.76
CA LYS A 505 -43.67 -20.82 -24.42
C LYS A 505 -42.36 -20.21 -23.93
N LEU A 506 -41.22 -20.84 -24.26
CA LEU A 506 -39.90 -20.31 -23.95
C LEU A 506 -39.61 -19.00 -24.70
N GLU A 507 -39.94 -18.91 -25.99
CA GLU A 507 -39.83 -17.68 -26.79
C GLU A 507 -40.64 -16.52 -26.19
N LEU A 508 -41.91 -16.77 -25.85
CA LEU A 508 -42.77 -15.77 -25.19
C LEU A 508 -42.18 -15.30 -23.86
N ALA A 509 -41.62 -16.22 -23.06
CA ALA A 509 -40.93 -15.87 -21.81
C ALA A 509 -39.64 -15.07 -22.04
N GLN A 510 -38.88 -15.34 -23.10
CA GLN A 510 -37.67 -14.59 -23.46
C GLN A 510 -37.99 -13.16 -23.94
N VAL A 511 -39.05 -13.00 -24.74
CA VAL A 511 -39.55 -11.68 -25.17
C VAL A 511 -39.99 -10.85 -23.97
N GLU A 512 -40.80 -11.42 -23.07
CA GLU A 512 -41.27 -10.72 -21.87
C GLU A 512 -40.13 -10.41 -20.88
N ASN A 513 -39.16 -11.33 -20.71
CA ASN A 513 -37.96 -11.07 -19.92
C ASN A 513 -37.13 -9.90 -20.48
N SER A 514 -37.07 -9.77 -21.81
CA SER A 514 -36.41 -8.66 -22.50
C SER A 514 -37.16 -7.34 -22.32
N ARG A 515 -38.50 -7.36 -22.40
CA ARG A 515 -39.36 -6.19 -22.11
C ARG A 515 -39.20 -5.71 -20.66
N LEU A 516 -39.15 -6.64 -19.71
CA LEU A 516 -38.93 -6.34 -18.29
C LEU A 516 -37.51 -5.79 -18.03
N LYS A 517 -36.47 -6.29 -18.72
CA LYS A 517 -35.12 -5.72 -18.66
C LYS A 517 -35.08 -4.27 -19.13
N LEU A 518 -35.73 -3.94 -20.25
CA LEU A 518 -35.81 -2.57 -20.76
C LEU A 518 -36.53 -1.63 -19.78
N CYS A 519 -37.66 -2.06 -19.22
CA CYS A 519 -38.38 -1.30 -18.19
C CYS A 519 -37.53 -1.05 -16.93
N ASN A 520 -36.76 -2.05 -16.48
CA ASN A 520 -35.83 -1.90 -15.35
C ASN A 520 -34.66 -0.94 -15.64
N LEU A 521 -34.23 -0.80 -16.90
CA LEU A 521 -33.23 0.20 -17.29
C LEU A 521 -33.82 1.61 -17.24
N GLN A 522 -35.00 1.81 -17.83
CA GLN A 522 -35.70 3.11 -17.82
C GLN A 522 -36.01 3.57 -16.39
N LEU A 523 -36.47 2.67 -15.51
CA LEU A 523 -36.71 3.02 -14.10
C LEU A 523 -35.42 3.45 -13.37
N ARG A 524 -34.26 2.86 -13.69
CA ARG A 524 -32.97 3.28 -13.11
C ARG A 524 -32.50 4.64 -13.63
N GLU A 525 -32.75 4.93 -14.89
CA GLU A 525 -32.45 6.21 -15.53
C GLU A 525 -33.29 7.33 -14.88
N ASN A 526 -34.61 7.17 -14.83
CA ASN A 526 -35.53 8.11 -14.17
C ASN A 526 -35.14 8.37 -12.70
N ILE A 527 -34.81 7.32 -11.93
CA ILE A 527 -34.35 7.47 -10.52
C ILE A 527 -33.04 8.27 -10.44
N SER A 528 -32.15 8.15 -11.44
CA SER A 528 -30.91 8.92 -11.50
C SER A 528 -31.16 10.40 -11.86
N GLU A 529 -32.11 10.68 -12.76
CA GLU A 529 -32.52 12.03 -13.10
C GLU A 529 -33.18 12.75 -11.91
N GLU A 530 -34.16 12.12 -11.25
CA GLU A 530 -34.80 12.60 -10.03
C GLU A 530 -33.78 12.89 -8.91
N PHE A 531 -32.80 12.00 -8.71
CA PHE A 531 -31.73 12.23 -7.73
C PHE A 531 -30.84 13.44 -8.09
N MET A 532 -30.59 13.65 -9.38
CA MET A 532 -29.85 14.82 -9.86
C MET A 532 -30.68 16.12 -9.75
N GLU A 533 -31.98 16.08 -9.99
CA GLU A 533 -32.93 17.19 -9.77
C GLU A 533 -32.99 17.56 -8.28
N ALA A 534 -33.19 16.59 -7.39
CA ALA A 534 -33.16 16.78 -5.93
C ALA A 534 -31.83 17.41 -5.46
N LYS A 535 -30.70 17.02 -6.07
CA LYS A 535 -29.37 17.60 -5.80
C LYS A 535 -29.26 19.06 -6.29
N ARG A 536 -29.86 19.42 -7.44
CA ARG A 536 -29.99 20.82 -7.88
C ARG A 536 -30.82 21.63 -6.88
N HIS A 537 -31.98 21.11 -6.45
CA HIS A 537 -32.84 21.76 -5.47
C HIS A 537 -32.15 21.98 -4.12
N MET A 538 -31.45 20.97 -3.59
CA MET A 538 -30.66 21.11 -2.35
C MET A 538 -29.61 22.23 -2.48
N THR A 539 -28.89 22.27 -3.61
CA THR A 539 -27.90 23.33 -3.89
C THR A 539 -28.55 24.72 -3.96
N ALA A 540 -29.71 24.83 -4.60
CA ALA A 540 -30.48 26.07 -4.67
C ALA A 540 -30.98 26.53 -3.28
N ILE A 541 -31.44 25.61 -2.43
CA ILE A 541 -31.84 25.89 -1.04
C ILE A 541 -30.65 26.44 -0.25
N THR A 542 -29.46 25.83 -0.35
CA THR A 542 -28.25 26.34 0.31
C THR A 542 -27.88 27.76 -0.16
N ILE A 543 -28.02 28.05 -1.46
CA ILE A 543 -27.78 29.40 -2.01
C ILE A 543 -28.82 30.41 -1.47
N ILE A 544 -30.09 30.03 -1.39
CA ILE A 544 -31.17 30.86 -0.84
C ILE A 544 -30.93 31.13 0.65
N GLN A 545 -30.59 30.12 1.43
CA GLN A 545 -30.24 30.26 2.86
C GLN A 545 -29.05 31.21 3.06
N LYS A 546 -28.00 31.10 2.22
CA LYS A 546 -26.86 32.03 2.27
C LYS A 546 -27.27 33.46 1.95
N LYS A 547 -28.08 33.69 0.91
CA LYS A 547 -28.64 35.02 0.59
C LYS A 547 -29.52 35.57 1.70
N MET A 548 -30.39 34.74 2.29
CA MET A 548 -31.27 35.10 3.40
C MET A 548 -30.47 35.55 4.63
N LYS A 549 -29.37 34.85 4.95
CA LYS A 549 -28.46 35.24 6.02
C LYS A 549 -27.80 36.60 5.74
N THR A 550 -27.21 36.81 4.57
CA THR A 550 -26.59 38.10 4.21
C THR A 550 -27.60 39.25 4.18
N LEU A 551 -28.84 38.99 3.75
CA LEU A 551 -29.92 39.98 3.79
C LEU A 551 -30.30 40.34 5.24
N SER A 552 -30.45 39.35 6.11
CA SER A 552 -30.71 39.54 7.55
C SER A 552 -29.58 40.33 8.23
N GLU A 553 -28.31 40.01 7.94
CA GLU A 553 -27.14 40.74 8.40
C GLU A 553 -27.16 42.21 7.92
N SER A 554 -27.58 42.46 6.68
CA SER A 554 -27.70 43.83 6.13
C SER A 554 -28.85 44.62 6.78
N PHE A 555 -30.00 44.00 7.04
CA PHE A 555 -31.10 44.62 7.79
C PHE A 555 -30.71 44.94 9.22
N LEU A 556 -30.00 44.04 9.91
CA LEU A 556 -29.51 44.27 11.27
C LEU A 556 -28.49 45.42 11.34
N GLN A 557 -27.68 45.62 10.28
CA GLN A 557 -26.85 46.81 10.16
C GLN A 557 -27.66 48.08 9.85
N GLY A 558 -28.67 48.00 8.98
CA GLY A 558 -29.59 49.11 8.69
C GLY A 558 -30.25 49.60 9.96
N TRP A 559 -30.93 48.71 10.68
CA TRP A 559 -31.60 48.99 11.94
C TRP A 559 -30.68 49.60 13.00
N LYS A 560 -29.40 49.19 13.06
CA LYS A 560 -28.40 49.83 13.93
C LYS A 560 -28.10 51.27 13.52
N ARG A 561 -27.96 51.56 12.22
CA ARG A 561 -27.79 52.94 11.72
C ARG A 561 -29.03 53.78 12.02
N ASP A 562 -30.21 53.26 11.71
CA ASP A 562 -31.49 53.97 11.90
C ASP A 562 -31.76 54.26 13.38
N HIS A 563 -31.45 53.33 14.28
CA HIS A 563 -31.51 53.54 15.73
C HIS A 563 -30.48 54.59 16.20
N THR A 564 -29.26 54.62 15.65
CA THR A 564 -28.30 55.70 15.94
C THR A 564 -28.78 57.06 15.43
N ILE A 565 -29.36 57.11 14.22
CA ILE A 565 -29.94 58.33 13.65
C ILE A 565 -31.10 58.83 14.52
N HIS A 566 -32.02 57.96 14.93
CA HIS A 566 -33.12 58.30 15.82
C HIS A 566 -32.63 58.75 17.21
N LYS A 567 -31.56 58.15 17.74
CA LYS A 567 -30.93 58.61 18.99
C LYS A 567 -30.40 60.04 18.83
N ASN A 568 -29.63 60.31 17.78
CA ASN A 568 -29.09 61.65 17.53
C ASN A 568 -30.19 62.69 17.30
N PHE A 569 -31.28 62.34 16.60
CA PHE A 569 -32.46 63.22 16.48
C PHE A 569 -33.10 63.47 17.85
N SER A 570 -33.30 62.44 18.67
CA SER A 570 -33.87 62.59 20.01
C SER A 570 -32.99 63.40 20.96
N GLU A 571 -31.68 63.46 20.73
CA GLU A 571 -30.74 64.31 21.47
C GLU A 571 -30.83 65.76 20.99
N ASN A 572 -30.79 66.00 19.67
CA ASN A 572 -31.00 67.33 19.07
C ASN A 572 -32.37 67.93 19.41
N ASP A 573 -33.43 67.11 19.44
CA ASP A 573 -34.78 67.53 19.83
C ASP A 573 -34.83 67.92 21.32
N HIS A 574 -34.00 67.28 22.17
CA HIS A 574 -33.85 67.65 23.58
C HIS A 574 -33.12 68.99 23.73
N GLU A 575 -32.00 69.18 23.03
CA GLU A 575 -31.29 70.46 22.99
C GLU A 575 -32.20 71.60 22.47
N THR A 576 -33.01 71.31 21.45
CA THR A 576 -34.00 72.25 20.91
C THR A 576 -35.11 72.55 21.93
N LEU A 577 -35.59 71.55 22.65
CA LEU A 577 -36.57 71.73 23.74
C LEU A 577 -36.00 72.55 24.89
N ASP A 578 -34.73 72.36 25.28
CA ASP A 578 -34.08 73.14 26.34
C ASP A 578 -33.82 74.59 25.90
N ALA A 579 -33.44 74.81 24.63
CA ALA A 579 -33.38 76.13 24.04
C ALA A 579 -34.77 76.81 24.00
N MET A 580 -35.84 76.06 23.72
CA MET A 580 -37.22 76.57 23.80
C MET A 580 -37.66 76.88 25.24
N LYS A 581 -37.30 76.05 26.24
CA LYS A 581 -37.56 76.34 27.66
C LYS A 581 -36.86 77.63 28.09
N GLU A 582 -35.61 77.82 27.68
CA GLU A 582 -34.83 79.04 27.97
C GLU A 582 -35.40 80.29 27.26
N LEU A 583 -35.96 80.14 26.05
CA LEU A 583 -36.70 81.20 25.38
C LEU A 583 -38.04 81.51 26.08
N ILE A 584 -38.79 80.49 26.53
CA ILE A 584 -40.01 80.68 27.32
C ILE A 584 -39.70 81.40 28.64
N ARG A 585 -38.62 81.00 29.33
CA ARG A 585 -38.15 81.66 30.56
C ARG A 585 -37.86 83.15 30.30
N LYS A 586 -37.15 83.48 29.22
CA LYS A 586 -36.88 84.87 28.77
C LYS A 586 -38.13 85.63 28.32
N ILE A 587 -39.14 84.94 27.77
CA ILE A 587 -40.44 85.54 27.44
C ILE A 587 -41.20 85.85 28.73
N GLN A 588 -41.18 84.96 29.74
CA GLN A 588 -41.80 85.19 31.05
C GLN A 588 -41.13 86.35 31.80
N GLU A 589 -39.80 86.43 31.84
CA GLU A 589 -39.06 87.59 32.36
C GLU A 589 -39.46 88.90 31.64
N ARG A 590 -39.72 88.83 30.32
CA ARG A 590 -40.24 89.95 29.53
C ARG A 590 -41.70 90.27 29.79
N GLU A 591 -42.54 89.27 30.01
CA GLU A 591 -43.97 89.43 30.25
C GLU A 591 -44.23 89.96 31.66
N GLU A 592 -43.41 89.58 32.63
CA GLU A 592 -43.38 90.16 33.98
C GLU A 592 -42.94 91.63 33.94
N THR A 593 -41.84 91.96 33.23
CA THR A 593 -41.40 93.36 33.09
C THR A 593 -42.31 94.22 32.19
N ILE A 594 -42.98 93.64 31.19
CA ILE A 594 -44.01 94.32 30.39
C ILE A 594 -45.31 94.46 31.19
N GLY A 595 -45.68 93.49 32.02
CA GLY A 595 -46.81 93.59 32.96
C GLY A 595 -46.59 94.70 33.98
N ASP A 596 -45.38 94.79 34.52
CA ASP A 596 -44.94 95.85 35.42
C ASP A 596 -44.92 97.24 34.72
N PHE A 597 -44.73 97.30 33.40
CA PHE A 597 -44.90 98.52 32.60
C PHE A 597 -46.38 98.82 32.25
N SER A 598 -47.16 97.77 31.97
CA SER A 598 -48.57 97.84 31.59
C SER A 598 -49.46 98.27 32.75
N GLY A 599 -49.17 97.81 33.98
CA GLY A 599 -49.82 98.33 35.19
C GLY A 599 -49.61 99.83 35.36
N LYS A 600 -48.37 100.32 35.16
CA LYS A 600 -48.03 101.74 35.18
C LYS A 600 -48.74 102.53 34.07
N MET A 601 -48.93 101.94 32.89
CA MET A 601 -49.71 102.53 31.78
C MET A 601 -51.23 102.53 32.05
N GLN A 602 -51.79 101.47 32.60
CA GLN A 602 -53.23 101.38 32.88
C GLN A 602 -53.64 102.31 34.04
N GLU A 603 -52.74 102.59 34.99
CA GLU A 603 -52.92 103.66 35.97
C GLU A 603 -53.04 105.05 35.31
N GLN A 604 -52.42 105.29 34.15
CA GLN A 604 -52.59 106.52 33.37
C GLN A 604 -53.87 106.47 32.50
N CYS A 605 -54.17 105.35 31.85
CA CYS A 605 -55.38 105.20 31.04
C CYS A 605 -56.67 105.35 31.89
N ASN A 606 -56.69 104.85 33.12
CA ASN A 606 -57.82 105.04 34.04
C ASN A 606 -58.06 106.53 34.38
N LYS A 607 -57.00 107.34 34.46
CA LYS A 607 -57.10 108.81 34.62
C LYS A 607 -57.65 109.49 33.36
N MET A 608 -57.48 108.89 32.18
CA MET A 608 -58.06 109.39 30.92
C MET A 608 -59.52 108.97 30.71
N SER A 609 -59.89 107.72 31.04
CA SER A 609 -61.28 107.24 30.93
C SER A 609 -62.25 108.09 31.78
N SER A 610 -61.78 108.55 32.95
CA SER A 610 -62.47 109.50 33.83
C SER A 610 -62.88 110.84 33.16
N VAL A 611 -62.36 111.16 31.97
CA VAL A 611 -62.67 112.40 31.23
C VAL A 611 -63.77 112.17 30.19
N LEU A 612 -63.82 110.99 29.58
CA LEU A 612 -64.63 110.74 28.36
C LEU A 612 -66.09 110.39 28.63
N GLU A 613 -66.45 109.82 29.79
CA GLU A 613 -67.84 109.49 30.13
C GLU A 613 -68.73 110.73 30.38
N SER A 614 -68.17 111.94 30.27
CA SER A 614 -68.86 113.20 30.53
C SER A 614 -69.87 113.64 29.44
N LYS A 615 -69.99 112.93 28.29
CA LYS A 615 -70.95 113.30 27.23
C LYS A 615 -71.74 112.15 26.58
N THR A 616 -73.07 112.29 26.75
CA THR A 616 -74.20 111.80 25.92
C THR A 616 -74.62 110.33 25.96
N LYS A 617 -75.93 110.14 26.21
CA LYS A 617 -76.71 108.88 26.20
C LYS A 617 -77.34 108.64 24.81
N ILE A 618 -78.13 107.55 24.70
CA ILE A 618 -79.12 107.19 23.65
C ILE A 618 -78.45 106.37 22.50
N ASN A 619 -78.91 105.19 22.09
CA ASN A 619 -80.17 104.47 22.40
C ASN A 619 -80.03 102.94 22.59
N LEU A 620 -81.12 102.32 23.05
CA LEU A 620 -81.51 100.89 23.08
C LEU A 620 -80.88 100.02 21.95
N GLY A 621 -80.53 98.74 22.11
CA GLY A 621 -80.98 97.71 23.07
C GLY A 621 -81.86 96.66 22.34
N SER A 622 -81.84 95.34 22.61
CA SER A 622 -81.25 94.50 23.68
C SER A 622 -80.82 93.11 23.08
N GLU A 623 -80.56 91.95 23.73
CA GLU A 623 -80.80 91.49 25.11
C GLU A 623 -79.81 90.42 25.66
N THR A 624 -80.02 89.10 25.43
CA THR A 624 -79.44 87.97 26.22
C THR A 624 -79.23 86.70 25.36
N SER A 625 -78.48 85.64 25.72
CA SER A 625 -77.66 85.25 26.91
C SER A 625 -76.69 84.10 26.49
N ASP A 626 -75.69 83.61 27.25
CA ASP A 626 -75.12 83.99 28.55
C ASP A 626 -73.66 83.46 28.71
N LYS A 627 -73.00 83.85 29.80
CA LYS A 627 -72.03 83.15 30.68
C LYS A 627 -71.29 81.84 30.30
N THR A 628 -69.99 81.86 30.63
CA THR A 628 -69.13 80.88 31.38
C THR A 628 -69.50 79.38 31.38
N GLN A 629 -68.52 78.47 31.30
CA GLN A 629 -67.26 78.50 32.08
C GLN A 629 -66.07 77.87 31.36
#